data_AF-A0A963NAB7-F1
#
_entry.id   AF-A0A963NAB7-F1
#
_cell.length_a   1.000
_cell.length_b   1.000
_cell.length_c   1.000
_cell.angle_alpha   90.00
_cell.angle_beta   90.00
_cell.angle_gamma   90.00
#
_symmetry.space_group_name_H-M   'P 1'
#
loop_
_entity.id
_entity.type
_entity.pdbx_description
1 polymer ?
#
loop_
_entity_poly.entity_id
_entity_poly.type
_entity_poly.pdbx_seq_one_letter_code
_entity_poly.pdbx_strand_id
1 'polypeptide(L)'
;MRFNAMKHGILSKLAVLAHEDHAEFDDLLAALIDEHRPAGITERHLIEELATIIWRKRRVLLAEGAKINEGLKAAVNNPALVMTTAAPFQRGLSGKGADLRDLLDATPKEMGERQHEAETDLAATRKAGEILRKGGANAYQSARRALSAGLREWWDVRLSDDEGAATAES
;
A
#
# COMPACT_ATOMS: atom_id res chain seq x y z
N MET A 1 2.29 -7.49 -13.23
CA MET A 1 1.57 -8.58 -13.93
C MET A 1 0.08 -8.25 -13.95
N ARG A 2 -0.45 -7.74 -15.06
CA ARG A 2 -1.88 -7.44 -15.23
C ARG A 2 -2.37 -8.30 -16.40
N PHE A 3 -3.60 -8.83 -16.34
CA PHE A 3 -4.31 -9.59 -17.40
C PHE A 3 -4.18 -11.13 -17.46
N ASN A 4 -3.26 -11.79 -16.73
CA ASN A 4 -3.15 -13.26 -16.86
C ASN A 4 -4.32 -14.02 -16.22
N ALA A 5 -4.89 -13.57 -15.10
CA ALA A 5 -6.05 -14.24 -14.48
C ALA A 5 -7.34 -14.16 -15.34
N MET A 6 -7.57 -13.03 -16.01
CA MET A 6 -8.71 -12.88 -16.94
C MET A 6 -8.57 -13.79 -18.16
N LYS A 7 -7.35 -13.92 -18.70
CA LYS A 7 -7.07 -14.79 -19.85
C LYS A 7 -7.18 -16.28 -19.52
N HIS A 8 -6.74 -16.71 -18.33
CA HIS A 8 -6.66 -18.14 -18.01
C HIS A 8 -7.92 -18.70 -17.33
N GLY A 9 -8.72 -17.88 -16.63
CA GLY A 9 -9.91 -18.37 -15.92
C GLY A 9 -11.23 -17.95 -16.56
N ILE A 10 -11.44 -16.66 -16.75
CA ILE A 10 -12.77 -16.11 -17.09
C ILE A 10 -13.22 -16.50 -18.50
N LEU A 11 -12.30 -16.48 -19.47
CA LEU A 11 -12.56 -16.92 -20.86
C LEU A 11 -12.24 -18.41 -21.10
N SER A 12 -12.00 -19.18 -20.04
CA SER A 12 -11.67 -20.60 -20.20
C SER A 12 -12.85 -21.38 -20.78
N LYS A 13 -12.55 -22.28 -21.71
CA LYS A 13 -13.53 -23.25 -22.22
C LYS A 13 -13.94 -24.25 -21.14
N LEU A 14 -13.09 -24.48 -20.15
CA LEU A 14 -13.37 -25.39 -19.04
C LEU A 14 -14.34 -24.73 -18.04
N ALA A 15 -15.32 -25.50 -17.58
CA ALA A 15 -16.23 -25.07 -16.51
C ALA A 15 -15.48 -24.91 -15.19
N VAL A 16 -14.73 -25.95 -14.81
CA VAL A 16 -13.87 -26.01 -13.62
C VAL A 16 -12.40 -26.02 -14.05
N LEU A 17 -11.56 -25.21 -13.40
CA LEU A 17 -10.12 -25.15 -13.65
C LEU A 17 -9.36 -26.16 -12.79
N ALA A 18 -8.12 -26.48 -13.18
CA ALA A 18 -7.29 -27.48 -12.50
C ALA A 18 -6.98 -27.21 -11.02
N HIS A 19 -7.17 -25.97 -10.54
CA HIS A 19 -6.94 -25.58 -9.14
C HIS A 19 -8.26 -25.38 -8.36
N GLU A 20 -9.39 -25.71 -8.98
CA GLU A 20 -10.71 -25.61 -8.37
C GLU A 20 -11.20 -26.98 -7.94
N ASP A 21 -12.11 -27.00 -6.98
CA ASP A 21 -12.71 -28.25 -6.50
C ASP A 21 -13.81 -28.69 -7.45
N HIS A 22 -13.58 -29.82 -8.12
CA HIS A 22 -14.56 -30.43 -9.00
C HIS A 22 -15.77 -30.99 -8.23
N ALA A 23 -15.58 -31.46 -6.99
CA ALA A 23 -16.67 -31.99 -6.19
C ALA A 23 -17.67 -30.90 -5.80
N GLU A 24 -17.20 -29.70 -5.45
CA GLU A 24 -18.09 -28.55 -5.20
C GLU A 24 -18.92 -28.15 -6.44
N PHE A 25 -18.35 -28.30 -7.65
CA PHE A 25 -19.09 -28.06 -8.89
C PHE A 25 -20.14 -29.15 -9.14
N ASP A 26 -19.78 -30.41 -8.93
CA ASP A 26 -20.68 -31.54 -9.09
C ASP A 26 -21.84 -31.47 -8.10
N ASP A 27 -21.59 -31.06 -6.85
CA ASP A 27 -22.62 -30.82 -5.83
C ASP A 27 -23.57 -29.69 -6.24
N LEU A 28 -23.04 -28.58 -6.78
CA LEU A 28 -23.85 -27.48 -7.31
C LEU A 28 -24.73 -27.97 -8.47
N LEU A 29 -24.17 -28.72 -9.41
CA LEU A 29 -24.91 -29.26 -10.54
C LEU A 29 -26.00 -30.24 -10.09
N ALA A 30 -25.68 -31.12 -9.13
CA ALA A 30 -26.64 -32.06 -8.56
C ALA A 30 -27.80 -31.34 -7.87
N ALA A 31 -27.51 -30.28 -7.10
CA ALA A 31 -28.54 -29.46 -6.47
C ALA A 31 -29.46 -28.79 -7.50
N LEU A 32 -28.90 -28.23 -8.58
CA LEU A 32 -29.70 -27.61 -9.66
C LEU A 32 -30.54 -28.63 -10.43
N ILE A 33 -30.03 -29.85 -10.63
CA ILE A 33 -30.79 -30.94 -11.25
C ILE A 33 -31.96 -31.37 -10.36
N ASP A 34 -31.75 -31.50 -9.04
CA ASP A 34 -32.80 -31.86 -8.08
C ASP A 34 -33.88 -30.78 -7.97
N GLU A 35 -33.47 -29.51 -7.97
CA GLU A 35 -34.36 -28.35 -7.93
C GLU A 35 -35.25 -28.27 -9.19
N HIS A 36 -34.65 -28.34 -10.38
CA HIS A 36 -35.35 -28.07 -11.63
C HIS A 36 -35.97 -29.30 -12.29
N ARG A 37 -35.56 -30.51 -11.90
CA ARG A 37 -36.10 -31.80 -12.38
C ARG A 37 -36.29 -31.84 -13.90
N PRO A 38 -35.20 -31.74 -14.69
CA PRO A 38 -35.29 -31.66 -16.14
C PRO A 38 -35.94 -32.92 -16.72
N ALA A 39 -36.93 -32.72 -17.59
CA ALA A 39 -37.69 -33.78 -18.25
C ALA A 39 -36.95 -34.37 -19.47
N GLY A 40 -35.96 -33.66 -20.02
CA GLY A 40 -35.26 -34.07 -21.23
C GLY A 40 -33.83 -33.54 -21.37
N ILE A 41 -33.15 -33.98 -22.43
CA ILE A 41 -31.73 -33.67 -22.69
C ILE A 41 -31.50 -32.17 -22.83
N THR A 42 -32.40 -31.44 -23.49
CA THR A 42 -32.28 -29.99 -23.67
C THR A 42 -32.30 -29.25 -22.32
N GLU A 43 -33.23 -29.61 -21.44
CA GLU A 43 -33.34 -28.98 -20.12
C GLU A 43 -32.14 -29.33 -19.23
N ARG A 44 -31.66 -30.58 -19.30
CA ARG A 44 -30.42 -30.98 -18.62
C ARG A 44 -29.23 -30.17 -19.10
N HIS A 45 -29.07 -30.01 -20.41
CA HIS A 45 -28.00 -29.20 -20.98
C HIS A 45 -28.09 -27.74 -20.53
N LEU A 46 -29.29 -27.15 -20.48
CA LEU A 46 -29.48 -25.78 -19.97
C LEU A 46 -29.09 -25.65 -18.49
N ILE A 47 -29.37 -26.67 -17.67
CA ILE A 47 -28.96 -26.69 -16.26
C ILE A 47 -27.44 -26.81 -16.13
N GLU A 48 -26.78 -27.62 -16.95
CA GLU A 48 -25.30 -27.72 -17.00
C GLU A 48 -24.65 -26.39 -17.40
N GLU A 49 -25.22 -25.69 -18.39
CA GLU A 49 -24.80 -24.34 -18.77
C GLU A 49 -25.02 -23.33 -17.63
N LEU A 50 -26.16 -23.42 -16.93
CA LEU A 50 -26.45 -22.57 -15.77
C LEU A 50 -25.44 -22.79 -14.64
N ALA A 51 -25.14 -24.04 -14.29
CA ALA A 51 -24.12 -24.38 -13.30
C ALA A 51 -22.76 -23.80 -13.70
N THR A 52 -22.39 -23.95 -14.97
CA THR A 52 -21.15 -23.37 -15.53
C THR A 52 -21.13 -21.85 -15.36
N ILE A 53 -22.20 -21.14 -15.73
CA ILE A 53 -22.29 -19.68 -15.60
C ILE A 53 -22.16 -19.23 -14.13
N ILE A 54 -22.86 -19.90 -13.21
CA ILE A 54 -22.78 -19.61 -11.77
C ILE A 54 -21.34 -19.77 -11.28
N TRP A 55 -20.68 -20.86 -11.66
CA TRP A 55 -19.29 -21.13 -11.33
C TRP A 55 -18.34 -20.04 -11.88
N ARG A 56 -18.55 -19.61 -13.13
CA ARG A 56 -17.78 -18.51 -13.72
C ARG A 56 -17.99 -17.20 -12.95
N LYS A 57 -19.22 -16.91 -12.54
CA LYS A 57 -19.54 -15.69 -11.76
C LYS A 57 -18.87 -15.70 -10.39
N ARG A 58 -18.81 -16.86 -9.71
CA ARG A 58 -18.06 -17.02 -8.45
C ARG A 58 -16.60 -16.62 -8.61
N ARG A 59 -15.94 -17.06 -9.68
CA ARG A 59 -14.55 -16.66 -9.99
C ARG A 59 -14.39 -15.16 -10.20
N VAL A 60 -15.32 -14.51 -10.91
CA VAL A 60 -15.28 -13.05 -11.13
C VAL A 60 -15.30 -12.31 -9.81
N LEU A 61 -16.22 -12.68 -8.90
CA LEU A 61 -16.31 -12.07 -7.57
C LEU A 61 -15.03 -12.26 -6.74
N LEU A 62 -14.42 -13.44 -6.79
CA LEU A 62 -13.14 -13.70 -6.11
C LEU A 62 -12.01 -12.84 -6.70
N ALA A 63 -11.95 -12.72 -8.04
CA ALA A 63 -10.95 -11.90 -8.71
C ALA A 63 -11.12 -10.41 -8.41
N GLU A 64 -12.35 -9.91 -8.37
CA GLU A 64 -12.68 -8.54 -7.96
C GLU A 64 -12.25 -8.28 -6.51
N GLY A 65 -12.60 -9.18 -5.59
CA GLY A 65 -12.18 -9.08 -4.19
C GLY A 65 -10.66 -9.09 -4.04
N ALA A 66 -9.95 -9.97 -4.76
CA ALA A 66 -8.49 -9.99 -4.78
C ALA A 66 -7.91 -8.67 -5.32
N LYS A 67 -8.52 -8.09 -6.36
CA LYS A 67 -8.09 -6.81 -6.94
C LYS A 67 -8.29 -5.63 -5.99
N ILE A 68 -9.42 -5.60 -5.29
CA ILE A 68 -9.71 -4.60 -4.25
C ILE A 68 -8.68 -4.72 -3.12
N ASN A 69 -8.42 -5.94 -2.65
CA ASN A 69 -7.44 -6.20 -1.59
C ASN A 69 -6.01 -5.82 -2.01
N GLU A 70 -5.62 -6.08 -3.25
CA GLU A 70 -4.34 -5.61 -3.80
C GLU A 70 -4.27 -4.08 -3.79
N GLY A 71 -5.34 -3.40 -4.22
CA GLY A 71 -5.47 -1.95 -4.17
C GLY A 71 -5.36 -1.40 -2.75
N LEU A 72 -6.01 -2.03 -1.79
CA LEU A 72 -5.95 -1.66 -0.37
C LEU A 72 -4.55 -1.85 0.21
N LYS A 73 -3.87 -2.97 -0.08
CA LYS A 73 -2.48 -3.18 0.35
C LYS A 73 -1.54 -2.13 -0.25
N ALA A 74 -1.70 -1.81 -1.53
CA ALA A 74 -0.91 -0.76 -2.17
C ALA A 74 -1.16 0.63 -1.56
N ALA A 75 -2.41 0.93 -1.25
CA ALA A 75 -2.83 2.16 -0.57
C ALA A 75 -2.25 2.29 0.84
N VAL A 76 -2.23 1.20 1.63
CA VAL A 76 -1.60 1.19 2.96
C VAL A 76 -0.09 1.39 2.87
N ASN A 77 0.58 0.75 1.91
CA ASN A 77 2.03 0.86 1.74
C ASN A 77 2.47 2.18 1.10
N ASN A 78 1.56 2.92 0.46
CA ASN A 78 1.81 4.26 -0.09
C ASN A 78 0.68 5.23 0.29
N PRO A 79 0.76 5.79 1.51
CA PRO A 79 -0.33 6.56 2.10
C PRO A 79 -0.63 7.88 1.35
N ALA A 80 0.31 8.39 0.56
CA ALA A 80 0.19 9.65 -0.17
C ALA A 80 -0.98 9.67 -1.16
N LEU A 81 -1.30 8.52 -1.78
CA LEU A 81 -2.42 8.39 -2.72
C LEU A 81 -3.78 8.35 -2.02
N VAL A 82 -3.82 7.82 -0.79
CA VAL A 82 -5.06 7.72 0.00
C VAL A 82 -5.41 9.08 0.60
N MET A 83 -4.41 9.79 1.13
CA MET A 83 -4.62 11.08 1.79
C MET A 83 -5.10 12.17 0.86
N THR A 84 -4.55 12.21 -0.36
CA THR A 84 -5.02 13.14 -1.40
C THR A 84 -6.49 12.92 -1.76
N THR A 85 -7.01 11.70 -1.61
CA THR A 85 -8.41 11.36 -1.91
C THR A 85 -9.33 11.52 -0.69
N ALA A 86 -8.89 11.06 0.49
CA ALA A 86 -9.70 11.03 1.72
C ALA A 86 -9.75 12.39 2.44
N ALA A 87 -8.68 13.19 2.34
CA ALA A 87 -8.58 14.49 2.99
C ALA A 87 -7.96 15.53 2.03
N PRO A 88 -8.61 15.82 0.88
CA PRO A 88 -8.03 16.63 -0.21
C PRO A 88 -7.66 18.07 0.20
N PHE A 89 -8.22 18.58 1.29
CA PHE A 89 -7.98 19.93 1.80
C PHE A 89 -6.92 19.99 2.92
N GLN A 90 -6.46 18.85 3.45
CA GLN A 90 -5.39 18.81 4.45
C GLN A 90 -4.01 18.72 3.79
N ARG A 91 -3.54 19.88 3.32
CA ARG A 91 -2.28 20.06 2.58
C ARG A 91 -1.02 19.54 3.31
N GLY A 92 -1.07 19.42 4.63
CA GLY A 92 0.04 18.93 5.47
C GLY A 92 0.22 17.40 5.50
N LEU A 93 -0.79 16.63 5.07
CA LEU A 93 -0.79 15.16 5.17
C LEU A 93 -0.24 14.44 3.92
N SER A 94 0.09 15.18 2.86
CA SER A 94 0.55 14.62 1.57
C SER A 94 2.07 14.65 1.38
N GLY A 95 2.84 15.00 2.43
CA GLY A 95 4.30 15.12 2.35
C GLY A 95 5.03 13.78 2.47
N LYS A 96 6.24 13.68 1.90
CA LYS A 96 7.15 12.50 1.95
C LYS A 96 7.59 12.07 3.37
N GLY A 97 7.17 12.77 4.42
CA GLY A 97 7.51 12.48 5.81
C GLY A 97 6.31 12.33 6.75
N ALA A 98 5.08 12.31 6.22
CA ALA A 98 3.90 12.04 7.01
C ALA A 98 3.59 10.54 6.95
N ASP A 99 4.01 9.77 7.95
CA ASP A 99 3.48 8.43 8.16
C ASP A 99 2.07 8.56 8.73
N LEU A 100 1.08 8.09 7.98
CA LEU A 100 -0.31 8.14 8.41
C LEU A 100 -0.61 7.23 9.57
N ARG A 101 0.14 6.15 9.71
CA ARG A 101 -0.02 5.24 10.82
C ARG A 101 0.33 5.95 12.12
N ASP A 102 1.48 6.63 12.14
CA ASP A 102 1.91 7.44 13.27
C ASP A 102 0.91 8.56 13.59
N LEU A 103 0.26 9.13 12.58
CA LEU A 103 -0.75 10.18 12.77
C LEU A 103 -2.08 9.67 13.33
N LEU A 104 -2.54 8.49 12.90
CA LEU A 104 -3.81 7.91 13.33
C LEU A 104 -3.71 7.24 14.71
N ASP A 105 -2.55 6.68 15.03
CA ASP A 105 -2.33 5.95 16.29
C ASP A 105 -1.77 6.84 17.41
N ALA A 106 -1.26 8.04 17.10
CA ALA A 106 -0.68 8.92 18.10
C ALA A 106 -1.71 9.58 19.01
N THR A 107 -1.42 9.53 20.30
CA THR A 107 -2.18 10.23 21.33
C THR A 107 -1.86 11.73 21.33
N PRO A 108 -2.77 12.58 21.84
CA PRO A 108 -2.50 14.02 22.00
C PRO A 108 -1.22 14.32 22.79
N LYS A 109 -0.87 13.44 23.75
CA LYS A 109 0.35 13.55 24.55
C LYS A 109 1.61 13.34 23.69
N GLU A 110 1.65 12.25 22.94
CA GLU A 110 2.79 11.94 22.05
C GLU A 110 2.94 12.99 20.95
N MET A 111 1.84 13.55 20.45
CA MET A 111 1.90 14.68 19.52
C MET A 111 2.51 15.93 20.16
N GLY A 112 2.16 16.24 21.41
CA GLY A 112 2.76 17.36 22.14
C GLY A 112 4.26 17.17 22.39
N GLU A 113 4.68 15.96 22.74
CA GLU A 113 6.11 15.62 22.93
C GLU A 113 6.90 15.78 21.62
N ARG A 114 6.40 15.24 20.50
CA ARG A 114 7.02 15.42 19.17
C ARG A 114 7.10 16.88 18.76
N GLN A 115 6.06 17.66 19.04
CA GLN A 115 6.08 19.09 18.73
C GLN A 115 7.19 19.82 19.51
N HIS A 116 7.33 19.53 20.81
CA HIS A 116 8.35 20.16 21.64
C HIS A 116 9.78 19.78 21.20
N GLU A 117 10.00 18.51 20.84
CA GLU A 117 11.26 18.05 20.29
C GLU A 117 11.59 18.77 18.97
N ALA A 118 10.64 18.83 18.04
CA ALA A 118 10.80 19.52 16.76
C ALA A 118 11.09 21.03 16.92
N GLU A 119 10.46 21.70 17.90
CA GLU A 119 10.73 23.10 18.22
C GLU A 119 12.17 23.30 18.74
N THR A 120 12.63 22.38 19.58
CA THR A 120 14.00 22.39 20.13
C THR A 120 15.03 22.18 19.02
N ASP A 121 14.77 21.23 18.13
CA ASP A 121 15.60 20.94 16.96
C ASP A 121 15.63 22.09 15.95
N LEU A 122 14.50 22.75 15.72
CA LEU A 122 14.42 23.94 14.88
C LEU A 122 15.25 25.10 15.47
N ALA A 123 15.22 25.29 16.78
CA ALA A 123 16.04 26.30 17.44
C ALA A 123 17.55 25.98 17.31
N ALA A 124 17.92 24.72 17.50
CA ALA A 124 19.31 24.26 17.36
C ALA A 124 19.84 24.43 15.92
N THR A 125 19.04 24.06 14.92
CA THR A 125 19.40 24.22 13.49
C THR A 125 19.53 25.68 13.08
N ARG A 126 18.63 26.57 13.54
CA ARG A 126 18.76 28.01 13.30
C ARG A 126 20.06 28.56 13.87
N LYS A 127 20.39 28.19 15.11
CA LYS A 127 21.66 28.58 15.76
C LYS A 127 22.88 28.07 14.99
N ALA A 128 22.85 26.82 14.54
CA ALA A 128 23.91 26.25 13.70
C ALA A 128 24.05 27.02 12.37
N GLY A 129 22.94 27.37 11.72
CA GLY A 129 22.93 28.19 10.49
C GLY A 129 23.52 29.58 10.69
N GLU A 130 23.25 30.23 11.83
CA GLU A 130 23.87 31.52 12.16
C GLU A 130 25.40 31.40 12.34
N ILE A 131 25.87 30.33 12.97
CA ILE A 131 27.30 30.06 13.14
C ILE A 131 27.98 29.87 11.76
N LEU A 132 27.35 29.09 10.87
CA LEU A 132 27.86 28.91 9.51
C LEU A 132 27.92 30.23 8.73
N ARG A 133 26.89 31.08 8.85
CA ARG A 133 26.82 32.38 8.18
C ARG A 133 27.88 33.36 8.66
N LYS A 134 28.29 33.29 9.93
CA LYS A 134 29.38 34.12 10.48
C LYS A 134 30.76 33.70 9.93
N GLY A 135 30.90 32.47 9.44
CA GLY A 135 32.13 31.97 8.82
C GLY A 135 33.29 31.76 9.81
N GLY A 136 34.44 31.35 9.28
CA GLY A 136 35.67 31.07 10.04
C GLY A 136 36.15 29.62 9.94
N ALA A 137 37.42 29.39 10.27
CA ALA A 137 38.09 28.09 10.09
C ALA A 137 37.40 26.92 10.84
N ASN A 138 36.70 27.22 11.95
CA ASN A 138 36.00 26.22 12.78
C ASN A 138 34.47 26.35 12.75
N ALA A 139 33.90 27.10 11.79
CA ALA A 139 32.46 27.37 11.74
C ALA A 139 31.64 26.07 11.59
N TYR A 140 32.10 25.14 10.76
CA TYR A 140 31.45 23.84 10.56
C TYR A 140 31.38 23.00 11.85
N GLN A 141 32.51 22.84 12.54
CA GLN A 141 32.58 22.09 13.80
C GLN A 141 31.74 22.75 14.91
N SER A 142 31.72 24.08 14.95
CA SER A 142 30.94 24.84 15.92
C SER A 142 29.44 24.75 15.66
N ALA A 143 29.03 24.77 14.38
CA ALA A 143 27.65 24.57 13.97
C ALA A 143 27.17 23.15 14.28
N ARG A 144 28.00 22.14 14.00
CA ARG A 144 27.72 20.73 14.33
C ARG A 144 27.50 20.52 15.84
N ARG A 145 28.30 21.16 16.69
CA ARG A 145 28.13 21.10 18.16
C ARG A 145 26.87 21.80 18.66
N ALA A 146 26.33 22.75 17.89
CA ALA A 146 25.10 23.45 18.24
C ALA A 146 23.83 22.62 17.96
N LEU A 147 23.93 21.56 17.15
CA LEU A 147 22.83 20.63 16.87
C LEU A 147 22.59 19.67 18.05
N SER A 148 21.33 19.27 18.23
CA SER A 148 20.95 18.22 19.18
C SER A 148 21.64 16.89 18.84
N ALA A 149 21.71 15.96 19.80
CA ALA A 149 22.36 14.67 19.58
C ALA A 149 21.65 13.86 18.48
N GLY A 150 20.31 13.81 18.52
CA GLY A 150 19.49 13.15 17.50
C GLY A 150 19.66 13.75 16.11
N LEU A 151 19.73 15.08 16.00
CA LEU A 151 19.98 15.70 14.69
C LEU A 151 21.37 15.38 14.15
N ARG A 152 22.41 15.37 14.98
CA ARG A 152 23.77 15.07 14.52
C ARG A 152 23.85 13.68 13.90
N GLU A 153 23.23 12.70 14.53
CA GLU A 153 23.15 11.33 14.04
C GLU A 153 22.38 11.24 12.73
N TRP A 154 21.21 11.90 12.64
CA TRP A 154 20.44 11.97 11.40
C TRP A 154 21.21 12.63 10.24
N TRP A 155 21.96 13.72 10.53
CA TRP A 155 22.81 14.40 9.55
C TRP A 155 23.97 13.52 9.08
N ASP A 156 24.58 12.74 9.96
CA ASP A 156 25.66 11.80 9.61
C ASP A 156 25.16 10.71 8.67
N VAL A 157 23.99 10.13 8.96
CA VAL A 157 23.34 9.12 8.10
C VAL A 157 23.04 9.70 6.72
N ARG A 158 22.51 10.93 6.66
CA ARG A 158 22.15 11.56 5.39
C ARG A 158 23.36 11.92 4.54
N LEU A 159 24.46 12.36 5.15
CA LEU A 159 25.71 12.64 4.45
C LEU A 159 26.36 11.35 3.93
N SER A 160 26.30 10.25 4.69
CA SER A 160 26.81 8.95 4.21
C SER A 160 26.00 8.39 3.03
N ASP A 161 24.69 8.62 2.97
CA ASP A 161 23.86 8.22 1.83
C ASP A 161 24.18 9.04 0.56
N ASP A 162 24.55 10.32 0.71
CA ASP A 162 24.87 11.23 -0.40
C ASP A 162 26.29 10.99 -0.94
N GLU A 163 27.26 10.62 -0.09
CA GLU A 163 28.62 10.21 -0.52
C GLU A 163 28.62 8.92 -1.36
N GLY A 164 27.67 8.01 -1.10
CA GLY A 164 27.45 6.82 -1.93
C GLY A 164 26.89 7.14 -3.33
N ALA A 165 26.15 8.24 -3.48
CA ALA A 165 25.64 8.69 -4.78
C ALA A 165 26.71 9.46 -5.58
N ALA A 166 27.54 10.27 -4.91
CA ALA A 166 28.59 11.04 -5.56
C ALA A 166 29.75 10.16 -6.10
N THR A 167 29.98 8.99 -5.52
CA THR A 167 31.02 8.04 -5.96
C THR A 167 30.54 7.05 -7.04
N ALA A 168 29.25 7.02 -7.36
CA ALA A 168 28.66 6.16 -8.39
C ALA A 168 28.63 6.79 -9.80
N GLU A 169 29.02 8.06 -9.96
CA GLU A 169 29.05 8.79 -11.24
C GLU A 169 30.48 9.15 -11.74
N SER A 170 31.53 8.46 -11.29
CA SER A 170 32.90 8.62 -11.83
C SER A 170 33.40 7.40 -12.60
#